data_AF-A0A527YRB9-F1
#
_entry.id   AF-A0A527YRB9-F1
#
_cell.length_a   1.000
_cell.length_b   1.000
_cell.length_c   1.000
_cell.angle_alpha   90.00
_cell.angle_beta   90.00
_cell.angle_gamma   90.00
#
_symmetry.space_group_name_H-M   'P 1'
#
loop_
_entity.id
_entity.type
_entity.pdbx_description
1 polymer ?
#
loop_
_entity_poly.entity_id
_entity_poly.type
_entity_poly.pdbx_seq_one_letter_code
_entity_poly.pdbx_strand_id
1 'polypeptide(L)' 'LVAKGAREVKSAADAIAASDVTVMCVLDYAASDSVIDDATSALPGRALVNLTNGTPAQARAAAERVAGLGAAYL' A
#
# COMPACT_ATOMS: atom_id res chain seq x y z
N LEU A 1 18.75 -5.05 -4.77
CA LEU A 1 17.61 -5.95 -5.11
C LEU A 1 17.48 -6.14 -6.61
N VAL A 2 17.63 -5.08 -7.42
CA VAL A 2 17.61 -5.18 -8.89
C VAL A 2 18.62 -6.20 -9.43
N ALA A 3 19.87 -6.15 -8.96
CA ALA A 3 20.90 -7.15 -9.32
C ALA A 3 20.56 -8.59 -8.89
N LYS A 4 19.56 -8.78 -8.01
CA LYS A 4 19.04 -10.09 -7.58
C LYS A 4 17.71 -10.45 -8.25
N GLY A 5 17.29 -9.72 -9.29
CA GLY A 5 16.09 -10.00 -10.09
C GLY A 5 14.84 -9.17 -9.74
N ALA A 6 14.92 -8.22 -8.81
CA ALA A 6 13.79 -7.33 -8.54
C ALA A 6 13.61 -6.32 -9.69
N ARG A 7 12.35 -5.99 -10.02
CA ARG A 7 12.02 -4.90 -10.93
C ARG A 7 11.77 -3.62 -10.13
N GLU A 8 12.62 -2.63 -10.33
CA GLU A 8 12.42 -1.30 -9.76
C GLU A 8 11.30 -0.55 -10.52
N VAL A 9 10.52 0.23 -9.77
CA VAL A 9 9.46 1.10 -10.29
C VAL A 9 9.64 2.50 -9.71
N LYS A 10 9.05 3.51 -10.36
CA LYS A 10 9.31 4.93 -10.04
C LYS A 10 8.36 5.50 -8.99
N SER A 11 7.27 4.80 -8.69
CA SER A 11 6.24 5.26 -7.75
C SER A 11 5.53 4.09 -7.07
N ALA A 12 4.84 4.38 -5.96
CA ALA A 12 3.97 3.42 -5.30
C ALA A 12 2.78 3.00 -6.19
N ALA A 13 2.24 3.94 -6.97
CA ALA A 13 1.18 3.65 -7.93
C ALA A 13 1.63 2.61 -8.99
N ASP A 14 2.86 2.74 -9.50
CA ASP A 14 3.42 1.76 -10.44
C ASP A 14 3.61 0.38 -9.78
N ALA A 15 3.98 0.35 -8.50
CA ALA A 15 4.13 -0.89 -7.74
C ALA A 15 2.78 -1.60 -7.57
N ILE A 16 1.74 -0.85 -7.18
CA ILE A 16 0.38 -1.37 -6.96
C ILE A 16 -0.27 -1.80 -8.27
N ALA A 17 -0.12 -1.01 -9.35
CA ALA A 17 -0.69 -1.37 -10.65
C ALA A 17 -0.05 -2.64 -11.25
N ALA A 18 1.18 -2.96 -10.87
CA ALA A 18 1.93 -4.10 -11.39
C ALA A 18 1.54 -5.46 -10.78
N SER A 19 0.73 -5.50 -9.72
CA SER A 19 0.39 -6.73 -9.00
C SER A 19 -1.01 -6.68 -8.40
N ASP A 20 -1.71 -7.81 -8.37
CA ASP A 20 -3.01 -7.92 -7.70
C ASP A 20 -2.89 -7.78 -6.16
N VAL A 21 -1.72 -8.14 -5.61
CA VAL A 21 -1.39 -8.05 -4.19
C VAL A 21 -0.08 -7.28 -4.00
N THR A 22 -0.11 -6.25 -3.15
CA THR A 22 1.06 -5.43 -2.80
C THR A 22 1.32 -5.50 -1.30
N VAL A 23 2.58 -5.70 -0.92
CA VAL A 23 3.02 -5.66 0.49
C VAL A 23 3.70 -4.33 0.76
N MET A 24 3.22 -3.61 1.77
CA MET A 24 3.77 -2.35 2.24
C MET A 24 4.45 -2.54 3.59
N CYS A 25 5.68 -2.06 3.70
CA CYS A 25 6.47 -2.06 4.93
C CYS A 25 7.25 -0.75 4.99
N VAL A 26 6.69 0.23 5.69
CA VAL A 26 7.26 1.56 5.85
C VAL A 26 7.45 1.88 7.34
N LEU A 27 7.99 3.07 7.64
CA LEU A 27 8.40 3.43 9.00
C LEU A 27 7.21 3.54 9.97
N ASP A 28 6.17 4.25 9.56
CA ASP A 28 5.00 4.56 10.37
C ASP A 28 3.75 4.81 9.51
N TYR A 29 2.62 5.04 10.16
CA TYR A 29 1.36 5.28 9.46
C TYR A 29 1.30 6.61 8.72
N ALA A 30 2.10 7.62 9.09
CA ALA A 30 2.17 8.86 8.31
C ALA A 30 2.81 8.61 6.94
N ALA A 31 3.88 7.81 6.90
CA ALA A 31 4.47 7.35 5.65
C ALA A 31 3.51 6.45 4.85
N SER A 32 2.77 5.56 5.53
CA SER A 32 1.73 4.72 4.91
C SER A 32 0.65 5.57 4.25
N ASP A 33 0.14 6.58 4.95
CA ASP A 33 -0.93 7.45 4.44
C ASP A 33 -0.46 8.22 3.21
N SER A 34 0.76 8.76 3.23
CA SER A 34 1.38 9.41 2.05
C SER A 34 1.46 8.47 0.85
N VAL A 35 1.83 7.20 1.07
CA VAL A 35 1.90 6.20 0.00
C VAL A 35 0.51 5.89 -0.57
N ILE A 36 -0.50 5.75 0.29
CA ILE A 36 -1.88 5.46 -0.15
C ILE A 36 -2.47 6.69 -0.87
N ASP A 37 -2.19 7.91 -0.40
CA ASP A 37 -2.59 9.16 -1.06
C ASP A 37 -2.07 9.22 -2.50
N ASP A 38 -0.76 9.02 -2.68
CA ASP A 38 -0.10 9.05 -4.00
C ASP A 38 -0.57 7.94 -4.94
N ALA A 39 -1.05 6.82 -4.39
CA ALA A 39 -1.47 5.65 -5.16
C ALA A 39 -3.00 5.48 -5.30
N THR A 40 -3.79 6.48 -4.90
CA THR A 40 -5.26 6.40 -4.84
C THR A 40 -5.90 5.82 -6.11
N SER A 41 -5.41 6.20 -7.30
CA SER A 41 -5.96 5.76 -8.59
C SER A 41 -5.60 4.31 -8.97
N ALA A 42 -4.56 3.73 -8.37
CA ALA A 42 -4.08 2.38 -8.68
C ALA A 42 -4.68 1.30 -7.77
N LEU A 43 -5.28 1.69 -6.65
CA LEU A 43 -5.83 0.80 -5.63
C LEU A 43 -7.08 0.00 -6.04
N PRO A 44 -8.04 0.53 -6.84
CA PRO A 44 -9.30 -0.18 -7.08
C PRO A 44 -9.11 -1.61 -7.61
N GLY A 45 -9.74 -2.60 -6.96
CA GLY A 45 -9.68 -4.01 -7.33
C GLY A 45 -8.38 -4.72 -6.94
N ARG A 46 -7.56 -4.13 -6.06
CA ARG A 46 -6.28 -4.68 -5.58
C ARG A 46 -6.32 -4.96 -4.06
N ALA A 47 -5.33 -5.71 -3.58
CA ALA A 47 -5.12 -5.97 -2.17
C ALA A 47 -3.81 -5.34 -1.67
N LEU A 48 -3.88 -4.59 -0.57
CA LEU A 48 -2.75 -3.99 0.12
C LEU A 48 -2.55 -4.68 1.48
N VAL A 49 -1.42 -5.34 1.66
CA VAL A 49 -1.01 -5.95 2.94
C VAL A 49 -0.05 -4.99 3.63
N ASN A 50 -0.43 -4.43 4.78
CA ASN A 50 0.39 -3.45 5.48
C ASN A 50 1.05 -4.05 6.73
N LEU A 51 2.37 -4.19 6.68
CA LEU A 51 3.19 -4.70 7.78
C LEU A 51 3.80 -3.58 8.63
N THR A 52 3.35 -2.34 8.43
CA THR A 52 3.82 -1.17 9.18
C THR A 52 3.39 -1.28 10.64
N ASN A 53 4.35 -1.13 11.56
CA ASN A 53 4.06 -1.14 12.98
C ASN A 53 3.20 0.08 13.36
N GLY A 54 2.22 -0.13 14.23
CA GLY A 54 1.31 0.93 14.66
C GLY A 54 0.27 0.43 15.64
N THR A 55 -0.68 1.30 15.95
CA THR A 55 -1.78 1.00 16.85
C THR A 55 -2.93 0.29 16.11
N PRO A 56 -3.76 -0.50 16.80
CA PRO A 56 -4.97 -1.05 16.20
C PRO A 56 -5.96 0.00 15.68
N ALA A 57 -5.96 1.22 16.25
CA ALA A 57 -6.80 2.31 15.78
C ALA A 57 -6.35 2.81 14.40
N GLN A 58 -5.04 3.00 14.21
CA GLN A 58 -4.44 3.37 12.93
C GLN A 58 -4.72 2.30 11.86
N ALA A 59 -4.54 1.02 12.19
CA ALA A 59 -4.82 -0.08 11.27
C ALA A 59 -6.27 -0.10 10.78
N ARG A 60 -7.23 0.11 11.69
CA ARG A 60 -8.67 0.17 11.34
C ARG A 60 -9.01 1.37 10.46
N ALA A 61 -8.48 2.55 10.79
CA ALA A 61 -8.68 3.75 9.99
C ALA A 61 -8.12 3.60 8.57
N ALA A 62 -6.93 3.01 8.43
CA ALA A 62 -6.36 2.71 7.12
C ALA A 62 -7.20 1.68 6.35
N ALA A 63 -7.68 0.62 7.01
CA ALA A 63 -8.54 -0.38 6.39
C ALA A 63 -9.85 0.23 5.86
N GLU A 64 -10.53 1.07 6.66
CA GLU A 64 -11.75 1.78 6.25
C GLU A 64 -11.48 2.70 5.05
N ARG A 65 -10.36 3.43 5.08
CA ARG A 65 -9.97 4.33 3.98
C ARG A 65 -9.69 3.56 2.69
N VAL A 66 -8.87 2.51 2.75
CA VAL A 66 -8.50 1.70 1.58
C VAL A 66 -9.72 0.97 0.99
N ALA A 67 -10.62 0.48 1.85
CA ALA A 67 -11.90 -0.08 1.41
C ALA A 67 -12.76 0.97 0.70
N GLY A 68 -12.79 2.22 1.20
CA GLY A 68 -13.46 3.35 0.55
C GLY A 68 -12.88 3.70 -0.83
N LEU A 69 -11.63 3.33 -1.10
CA LEU A 69 -10.97 3.47 -2.41
C LEU A 69 -11.15 2.23 -3.31
N GLY A 70 -11.94 1.25 -2.89
CA GLY A 70 -12.25 0.05 -3.68
C GLY A 70 -11.18 -1.04 -3.64
N ALA A 71 -10.33 -1.04 -2.62
CA ALA A 71 -9.27 -2.03 -2.43
C ALA A 71 -9.45 -2.85 -1.14
N ALA A 72 -8.88 -4.05 -1.11
CA ALA A 72 -8.79 -4.85 0.10
C ALA A 72 -7.57 -4.45 0.94
N TYR A 73 -7.71 -4.49 2.26
CA TYR A 73 -6.62 -4.18 3.20
C TYR A 73 -6.45 -5.32 4.20
N LEU A 74 -5.19 -5.73 4.43
CA LEU A 74 -4.80 -6.78 5.38
C LEU A 74 -3.67 -6.33 6.28
#